data_AF-U2X3Q5-F1
#
_entry.id   AF-U2X3Q5-F1
#
_cell.length_a   1.000
_cell.length_b   1.000
_cell.length_c   1.000
_cell.angle_alpha   90.00
_cell.angle_beta   90.00
_cell.angle_gamma   90.00
#
_symmetry.space_group_name_H-M   'P 1'
#
loop_
_entity.id
_entity.type
_entity.pdbx_description
1 polymer ?
#
loop_
_entity_poly.entity_id
_entity_poly.type
_entity_poly.pdbx_seq_one_letter_code
_entity_poly.pdbx_strand_id
1 'polypeptide(L)'
;MNEELISAEHIAMIATAVVLGTLARLLTIKEDFRQYPSYPNGYFIHLVTGFVASSLGAVALPALMTKNFVAVTFLVLAIQQFCDVRKMERYSLKDLENTEYTYRGNAYLTGLQKRLRREIT
;
A
#
# COMPACT_ATOMS: atom_id res chain seq x y z
N MET A 1 29.33 16.27 -21.41
CA MET A 1 28.58 16.37 -20.15
C MET A 1 27.18 15.86 -20.43
N ASN A 2 27.10 14.64 -20.96
CA ASN A 2 25.95 14.11 -21.70
C ASN A 2 25.62 12.73 -21.09
N GLU A 3 24.32 12.45 -20.94
CA GLU A 3 23.72 11.19 -20.47
C GLU A 3 23.59 11.01 -18.93
N GLU A 4 23.11 12.03 -18.21
CA GLU A 4 22.40 11.85 -16.90
C GLU A 4 20.86 11.79 -17.08
N LEU A 5 20.39 11.56 -18.30
CA LEU A 5 18.98 11.28 -18.53
C LEU A 5 18.75 9.79 -18.28
N ILE A 6 17.87 9.48 -17.33
CA ILE A 6 17.32 8.13 -17.17
C ILE A 6 16.89 7.67 -18.57
N SER A 7 17.50 6.58 -19.07
CA SER A 7 17.17 6.04 -20.40
C SER A 7 15.66 5.88 -20.50
N ALA A 8 15.09 6.24 -21.66
CA ALA A 8 13.64 6.14 -21.90
C ALA A 8 13.09 4.76 -21.52
N GLU A 9 13.91 3.72 -21.62
CA GLU A 9 13.60 2.36 -21.18
C GLU A 9 13.33 2.25 -19.67
N HIS A 10 14.12 2.91 -18.82
CA HIS A 10 13.90 2.88 -17.37
C HIS A 10 12.64 3.63 -16.97
N ILE A 11 12.36 4.76 -17.63
CA ILE A 11 11.12 5.51 -17.42
C ILE A 11 9.92 4.65 -17.85
N ALA A 12 10.01 3.99 -19.01
CA ALA A 12 8.98 3.08 -19.50
C ALA A 12 8.78 1.88 -18.54
N MET A 13 9.86 1.29 -18.01
CA MET A 13 9.78 0.22 -17.01
C MET A 13 9.11 0.69 -15.72
N ILE A 14 9.49 1.87 -15.19
CA ILE A 14 8.88 2.42 -13.98
C ILE A 14 7.40 2.69 -14.21
N ALA A 15 7.06 3.35 -15.32
CA ALA A 15 5.68 3.71 -15.65
C ALA A 15 4.81 2.45 -15.81
N THR A 16 5.28 1.45 -16.55
CA THR A 16 4.55 0.19 -16.74
C THR A 16 4.40 -0.59 -15.43
N ALA A 17 5.44 -0.63 -14.58
CA ALA A 17 5.36 -1.27 -13.27
C ALA A 17 4.35 -0.58 -12.33
N VAL A 18 4.32 0.75 -12.30
CA VAL A 18 3.33 1.52 -11.53
C VAL A 18 1.92 1.28 -12.06
N VAL A 19 1.72 1.34 -13.37
CA VAL A 19 0.40 1.10 -13.99
C VAL A 19 -0.08 -0.32 -13.74
N LEU A 20 0.78 -1.34 -13.94
CA LEU A 20 0.40 -2.73 -13.70
C LEU A 20 0.16 -3.00 -12.21
N GLY A 21 0.97 -2.46 -11.30
CA GLY A 21 0.78 -2.63 -9.87
C GLY A 21 -0.49 -1.94 -9.35
N THR A 22 -0.80 -0.75 -9.86
CA THR A 22 -2.05 -0.04 -9.53
C THR A 22 -3.27 -0.75 -10.10
N LEU A 23 -3.20 -1.23 -11.35
CA LEU A 23 -4.26 -2.03 -11.96
C LEU A 23 -4.47 -3.35 -11.21
N ALA A 24 -3.39 -4.03 -10.82
CA ALA A 24 -3.49 -5.23 -9.99
C ALA A 24 -4.23 -4.94 -8.68
N ARG A 25 -3.98 -3.78 -8.04
CA ARG A 25 -4.75 -3.37 -6.86
C ARG A 25 -6.21 -3.11 -7.20
N LEU A 26 -6.50 -2.36 -8.25
CA LEU A 26 -7.87 -2.06 -8.70
C LEU A 26 -8.70 -3.32 -8.95
N LEU A 27 -8.09 -4.35 -9.57
CA LEU A 27 -8.77 -5.60 -9.90
C LEU A 27 -8.96 -6.54 -8.70
N THR A 28 -8.16 -6.39 -7.64
CA THR A 28 -8.17 -7.30 -6.48
C THR A 28 -8.97 -6.78 -5.29
N ILE A 29 -9.23 -5.47 -5.20
CA ILE A 29 -10.00 -4.90 -4.08
C ILE A 29 -11.40 -5.53 -4.05
N LYS A 30 -11.78 -6.09 -2.89
CA LYS A 30 -13.10 -6.68 -2.64
C LYS A 30 -13.59 -6.33 -1.24
N GLU A 31 -13.97 -5.08 -1.04
CA GLU A 31 -14.43 -4.62 0.27
C GLU A 31 -15.95 -4.83 0.47
N ASP A 32 -16.34 -5.56 1.52
CA ASP A 32 -17.76 -5.76 1.89
C ASP A 32 -18.26 -4.64 2.81
N PHE A 33 -19.04 -3.73 2.24
CA PHE A 33 -19.59 -2.54 2.91
C PHE A 33 -20.49 -2.85 4.11
N ARG A 34 -21.00 -4.07 4.27
CA ARG A 34 -21.84 -4.45 5.43
C ARG A 34 -21.03 -4.72 6.69
N GLN A 35 -19.76 -5.08 6.52
CA GLN A 35 -18.90 -5.53 7.62
C GLN A 35 -17.77 -4.54 7.92
N TYR A 36 -17.47 -3.64 6.98
CA TYR A 36 -16.39 -2.66 7.10
C TYR A 36 -16.90 -1.30 7.59
N PRO A 37 -16.48 -0.84 8.79
CA PRO A 37 -16.97 0.41 9.37
C PRO A 37 -16.42 1.67 8.67
N SER A 38 -15.38 1.54 7.86
CA SER A 38 -14.67 2.64 7.20
C SER A 38 -15.10 2.88 5.74
N TYR A 39 -16.15 2.21 5.27
CA TYR A 39 -16.68 2.46 3.93
C TYR A 39 -17.27 3.88 3.85
N PRO A 40 -17.02 4.68 2.78
CA PRO A 40 -16.27 4.37 1.55
C PRO A 40 -14.77 4.70 1.58
N ASN A 41 -14.30 5.34 2.65
CA ASN A 41 -12.90 5.80 2.78
C ASN A 41 -11.89 4.65 2.73
N GLY A 42 -12.26 3.43 3.17
CA GLY A 42 -11.43 2.22 3.08
C GLY A 42 -11.00 1.90 1.65
N TYR A 43 -11.91 2.07 0.68
CA TYR A 43 -11.63 1.82 -0.73
C TYR A 43 -10.57 2.78 -1.28
N PHE A 44 -10.68 4.05 -0.91
CA PHE A 44 -9.70 5.08 -1.30
C PHE A 44 -8.32 4.79 -0.70
N ILE A 45 -8.27 4.40 0.58
CA ILE A 45 -7.02 4.00 1.24
C ILE A 45 -6.38 2.82 0.51
N HIS A 46 -7.16 1.82 0.08
CA HIS A 46 -6.64 0.69 -0.68
C HIS A 46 -6.04 1.06 -2.03
N LEU A 47 -6.62 2.03 -2.73
CA LEU A 47 -6.09 2.52 -4.00
C LEU A 47 -4.81 3.31 -3.81
N VAL A 48 -4.81 4.27 -2.87
CA VAL A 48 -3.62 5.08 -2.57
C VAL A 48 -2.49 4.19 -2.08
N THR A 49 -2.79 3.23 -1.21
CA THR A 49 -1.76 2.34 -0.65
C THR A 49 -1.17 1.40 -1.70
N GLY A 50 -1.99 0.87 -2.62
CA GLY A 50 -1.49 0.10 -3.76
C GLY A 50 -0.66 0.95 -4.74
N PHE A 51 -1.09 2.18 -5.02
CA PHE A 51 -0.33 3.12 -5.85
C PHE A 51 1.05 3.41 -5.28
N VAL A 52 1.13 3.75 -3.99
CA VAL A 52 2.40 4.02 -3.30
C VAL A 52 3.28 2.77 -3.29
N ALA A 53 2.73 1.60 -2.96
CA ALA A 53 3.49 0.35 -2.96
C ALA A 53 4.08 0.01 -4.33
N SER A 54 3.30 0.17 -5.41
CA SER A 54 3.78 -0.06 -6.78
C SER A 54 4.87 0.93 -7.20
N SER A 55 4.73 2.21 -6.79
CA SER A 55 5.73 3.25 -7.06
C SER A 55 7.05 2.99 -6.35
N LEU A 56 7.00 2.61 -5.07
CA LEU A 56 8.19 2.27 -4.30
C LEU A 56 8.89 1.03 -4.89
N GLY A 57 8.12 0.01 -5.28
CA GLY A 57 8.67 -1.19 -5.94
C GLY A 57 9.31 -0.89 -7.30
N ALA A 58 8.67 -0.05 -8.11
CA ALA A 58 9.16 0.33 -9.44
C ALA A 58 10.48 1.11 -9.39
N VAL A 59 10.67 1.97 -8.39
CA VAL A 59 11.89 2.78 -8.21
C VAL A 59 13.00 2.03 -7.48
N ALA A 60 12.68 0.97 -6.74
CA ALA A 60 13.64 0.16 -5.98
C ALA A 60 14.74 -0.44 -6.86
N LEU A 61 14.36 -1.02 -8.00
CA LEU A 61 15.30 -1.74 -8.87
C LEU A 61 16.30 -0.78 -9.56
N PRO A 62 15.88 0.32 -10.20
CA PRO A 62 16.81 1.32 -10.74
C PRO A 62 17.74 1.95 -9.69
N ALA A 63 17.23 2.23 -8.48
CA ALA A 63 18.04 2.79 -7.39
C ALA A 63 19.16 1.85 -6.96
N LEU A 64 18.89 0.54 -6.94
CA LEU A 64 19.89 -0.48 -6.64
C LEU A 64 20.90 -0.67 -7.78
N MET A 65 20.42 -0.70 -9.04
CA MET A 65 21.27 -0.87 -10.23
C MET A 65 22.26 0.29 -10.41
N THR A 66 21.82 1.52 -10.14
CA THR A 66 22.66 2.73 -10.18
C THR A 66 23.58 2.87 -8.97
N LYS A 67 23.51 1.92 -8.01
CA LYS A 67 24.26 1.95 -6.74
C LYS A 67 24.09 3.26 -5.97
N ASN A 68 22.95 3.93 -6.14
CA ASN A 68 22.63 5.16 -5.43
C ASN A 68 22.07 4.80 -4.05
N PHE A 69 22.96 4.53 -3.10
CA PHE A 69 22.57 4.14 -1.74
C PHE A 69 21.79 5.23 -0.99
N VAL A 70 21.99 6.50 -1.34
CA VAL A 70 21.20 7.61 -0.78
C VAL A 70 19.74 7.48 -1.18
N ALA A 71 19.47 7.24 -2.48
CA ALA A 71 18.11 7.01 -2.96
C ALA A 71 17.48 5.75 -2.32
N VAL A 72 18.27 4.69 -2.12
CA VAL A 72 17.83 3.48 -1.41
C VAL A 72 17.44 3.79 0.04
N THR A 73 18.19 4.62 0.77
CA THR A 73 17.84 5.01 2.14
C THR A 73 16.52 5.78 2.18
N PHE A 74 16.31 6.75 1.29
CA PHE A 74 15.03 7.47 1.21
C PHE A 74 13.86 6.55 0.86
N LEU A 75 14.09 5.58 -0.03
CA LEU A 75 13.11 4.57 -0.36
C LEU A 75 12.73 3.73 0.87
N VAL A 76 13.71 3.28 1.64
CA VAL A 76 13.47 2.53 2.88
C VAL A 76 12.66 3.37 3.89
N LEU A 77 12.98 4.65 4.04
CA LEU A 77 12.20 5.56 4.89
C LEU A 77 10.76 5.70 4.41
N ALA A 78 10.53 5.83 3.10
CA ALA A 78 9.19 5.90 2.54
C ALA A 78 8.40 4.59 2.72
N ILE A 79 9.06 3.44 2.55
CA ILE A 79 8.49 2.11 2.84
C ILE A 79 8.10 2.00 4.32
N GLN A 80 8.95 2.50 5.22
CA GLN A 80 8.68 2.49 6.66
C GLN A 80 7.45 3.33 6.97
N GLN A 81 7.37 4.56 6.44
CA GLN A 81 6.21 5.43 6.60
C GLN A 81 4.93 4.75 6.09
N PHE A 82 5.00 4.07 4.95
CA PHE A 82 3.89 3.33 4.39
C PHE A 82 3.42 2.17 5.29
N CYS A 83 4.37 1.39 5.84
CA CYS A 83 4.06 0.34 6.78
C CYS A 83 3.38 0.87 8.05
N ASP A 84 3.79 2.04 8.52
CA ASP A 84 3.24 2.67 9.72
C ASP A 84 1.81 3.20 9.49
N VAL A 85 1.48 3.69 8.29
CA VAL A 85 0.09 3.99 7.89
C VAL A 85 -0.80 2.75 8.00
N ARG A 86 -0.33 1.57 7.55
CA ARG A 86 -1.10 0.31 7.67
C ARG A 86 -1.25 -0.18 9.11
N LYS A 87 -0.29 0.14 10.00
CA LYS A 87 -0.43 -0.11 11.43
C LYS A 87 -1.46 0.83 12.06
N MET A 88 -1.44 2.11 11.69
CA MET A 88 -2.38 3.11 12.16
C MET A 88 -3.83 2.74 11.80
N GLU A 89 -4.06 2.27 10.57
CA GLU A 89 -5.37 1.76 10.15
C GLU A 89 -5.88 0.64 11.07
N ARG A 90 -5.01 -0.31 11.43
CA ARG A 90 -5.37 -1.40 12.35
C ARG A 90 -5.70 -0.91 13.75
N TYR A 91 -4.96 0.08 14.26
CA TYR A 91 -5.24 0.67 15.56
C TYR A 91 -6.57 1.41 15.54
N SER A 92 -6.86 2.16 14.48
CA SER A 92 -8.16 2.84 14.30
C SER A 92 -9.32 1.85 14.28
N LEU A 93 -9.21 0.73 13.56
CA LEU A 93 -10.22 -0.33 13.56
C LEU A 93 -10.43 -0.95 14.94
N LYS A 94 -9.35 -1.12 15.72
CA LYS A 94 -9.43 -1.64 17.09
C LYS A 94 -10.07 -0.63 18.04
N ASP A 95 -9.83 0.67 17.83
CA ASP A 95 -10.40 1.73 18.66
C ASP A 95 -11.91 1.89 18.42
N LEU A 96 -12.35 1.79 17.16
CA LEU A 96 -13.77 1.81 16.77
C LEU A 96 -14.61 0.75 17.52
N GLU A 97 -14.05 -0.44 17.79
CA GLU A 97 -14.74 -1.49 18.55
C GLU A 97 -15.02 -1.13 20.01
N ASN A 98 -14.23 -0.23 20.61
CA ASN A 98 -14.47 0.23 21.98
C ASN A 98 -15.66 1.21 22.06
N THR A 99 -16.06 1.78 20.92
CA THR A 99 -17.15 2.77 20.82
C THR A 99 -18.46 2.17 20.32
N GLU A 100 -18.45 0.91 19.88
CA GLU A 100 -19.60 0.27 19.27
C GLU A 100 -20.57 -0.28 20.34
N TYR A 101 -21.89 -0.20 20.08
CA TYR A 101 -22.93 -0.57 21.05
C TYR A 101 -22.92 -2.05 21.45
N THR A 102 -22.24 -2.91 20.68
CA THR A 102 -22.11 -4.33 20.97
C THR A 102 -20.71 -4.79 20.61
N TYR A 103 -19.98 -5.34 21.58
CA TYR A 103 -18.61 -5.79 21.40
C TYR A 103 -18.56 -7.03 20.49
N ARG A 104 -17.92 -6.93 19.32
CA ARG A 104 -17.81 -8.05 18.37
C ARG A 104 -16.65 -8.99 18.71
N GLY A 105 -15.71 -8.50 19.52
CA GLY A 105 -14.60 -9.27 20.07
C GLY A 105 -13.37 -9.37 19.17
N ASN A 106 -12.22 -9.62 19.78
CA ASN A 106 -10.93 -9.74 19.09
C ASN A 106 -10.93 -10.77 17.95
N ALA A 107 -11.78 -11.80 18.02
CA ALA A 107 -11.91 -12.80 16.97
C ALA A 107 -12.53 -12.22 15.68
N TYR A 108 -13.52 -11.33 15.79
CA TYR A 108 -14.12 -10.63 14.66
C TYR A 108 -13.13 -9.66 14.02
N LEU A 109 -12.45 -8.83 14.83
CA LEU A 109 -11.36 -7.96 14.40
C LEU A 109 -10.25 -8.71 13.68
N THR A 110 -9.82 -9.84 14.24
CA THR A 110 -8.78 -10.69 13.63
C THR A 110 -9.28 -11.32 12.33
N GLY A 111 -10.56 -11.64 12.24
CA GLY A 111 -11.23 -12.11 11.02
C GLY A 111 -11.28 -11.04 9.92
N LEU A 112 -11.63 -9.81 10.28
CA LEU A 112 -11.58 -8.65 9.39
C LEU A 112 -10.15 -8.40 8.88
N GLN A 113 -9.17 -8.43 9.79
CA GLN A 113 -7.75 -8.33 9.45
C GLN A 113 -7.24 -9.47 8.57
N LYS A 114 -7.75 -10.71 8.75
CA LYS A 114 -7.40 -11.85 7.90
C LYS A 114 -7.98 -11.69 6.49
N ARG A 115 -9.20 -11.18 6.35
CA ARG A 115 -9.78 -10.81 5.05
C ARG A 115 -8.96 -9.71 4.37
N LEU A 116 -8.68 -8.62 5.09
CA LEU A 116 -7.82 -7.53 4.61
C LEU A 116 -6.45 -8.02 4.13
N ARG A 117 -5.83 -8.95 4.86
CA ARG A 117 -4.54 -9.54 4.49
C ARG A 117 -4.63 -10.41 3.24
N ARG A 118 -5.70 -11.21 3.08
CA ARG A 118 -5.93 -12.03 1.88
C ARG A 118 -6.24 -11.20 0.64
N GLU A 119 -6.73 -9.98 0.80
CA GLU A 119 -6.99 -9.07 -0.33
C GLU A 119 -5.76 -8.26 -0.77
N ILE A 120 -4.62 -8.40 -0.08
CA ILE A 120 -3.38 -7.64 -0.35
C ILE A 120 -2.22 -8.58 -0.74
N THR A 121 -2.46 -9.90 -0.83
CA THR A 121 -1.51 -10.89 -1.36
C THR A 121 -2.13 -11.57 -2.56
#